data_AF-A0A2U3YFZ0-F1
#
_entry.id   AF-A0A2U3YFZ0-F1
#
_cell.length_a   1.000
_cell.length_b   1.000
_cell.length_c   1.000
_cell.angle_alpha   90.00
_cell.angle_beta   90.00
_cell.angle_gamma   90.00
#
_symmetry.space_group_name_H-M   'P 1'
#
loop_
_entity.id
_entity.type
_entity.pdbx_description
1 polymer ?
#
loop_
_entity_poly.entity_id
_entity_poly.type
_entity_poly.pdbx_seq_one_letter_code
_entity_poly.pdbx_strand_id
1 'polypeptide(L)'
;MKVILVLLLAVAFVHALERGRDYEKDKVCKELASLGKEDFTSLSMVLYSRKFPSGTFEQICHLVNEVVSLTEACCAEGADPDCYDRRTSALSARSCEKDSPFPVHPGTAECCTREGLEQKLCMAALRHQPQEFPTYTEPTNDEICEAFRKDPKDFAEQFMYEYSINYGQAPLSLLVSYTKSYLSMVGSCCTSPSPTVCFLKERLQMKHLSLLTTMSNRVCSQYAAYGKEKSRLSHLIKLAQKVPTANLEDVLPLAEEINTILSKCCESTSEDCMAKELPEYTVKICDNLSTKNSKFKDCCQEKTPMDVFVCAYFLPAAPTPELPAIEWPTNTDVCDKGNAKAIDQYTFELSRRTHLPEVFLSKILEPTFKSLAECCDSEDATGCMNAQGPQLKKELSSFIDKGQKLCADYSENTFTEYKKKLAEQLRAQLPEASAMELQGLIDKRSDFASKCCSINSPPLYCDSEIDVEMKNIL
;
A
#
# COMPACT_ATOMS: atom_id res chain seq x y z
N MET A 1 -16.27 44.92 -22.48
CA MET A 1 -15.81 44.13 -21.32
C MET A 1 -16.87 43.25 -20.64
N LYS A 2 -18.18 43.35 -20.95
CA LYS A 2 -19.20 42.45 -20.33
C LYS A 2 -19.56 41.20 -21.14
N VAL A 3 -19.11 41.08 -22.40
CA VAL A 3 -19.43 39.91 -23.26
C VAL A 3 -18.34 38.83 -23.22
N ILE A 4 -17.12 39.18 -22.82
CA ILE A 4 -15.99 38.23 -22.74
C ILE A 4 -16.02 37.43 -21.42
N LEU A 5 -16.65 37.98 -20.36
CA LEU A 5 -16.78 37.29 -19.07
C LEU A 5 -17.81 36.15 -19.08
N VAL A 6 -18.79 36.19 -19.98
CA VAL A 6 -19.85 35.17 -20.09
C VAL A 6 -19.36 33.93 -20.86
N LEU A 7 -18.43 34.10 -21.80
CA LEU A 7 -17.83 32.99 -22.55
C LEU A 7 -16.76 32.23 -21.74
N LEU A 8 -16.05 32.87 -20.80
CA LEU A 8 -15.10 32.18 -19.93
C LEU A 8 -15.79 31.36 -18.81
N LEU A 9 -16.99 31.76 -18.40
CA LEU A 9 -17.83 30.94 -17.52
C LEU A 9 -18.42 29.72 -18.23
N ALA A 10 -18.64 29.78 -19.55
CA ALA A 10 -19.09 28.61 -20.31
C ALA A 10 -17.96 27.59 -20.55
N VAL A 11 -16.70 28.02 -20.68
CA VAL A 11 -15.55 27.13 -20.92
C VAL A 11 -15.04 26.45 -19.65
N ALA A 12 -15.21 27.09 -18.48
CA ALA A 12 -14.90 26.47 -17.18
C ALA A 12 -15.88 25.35 -16.78
N PHE A 13 -17.08 25.32 -17.37
CA PHE A 13 -18.07 24.26 -17.16
C PHE A 13 -17.87 23.04 -18.09
N VAL A 14 -16.99 23.10 -19.10
CA VAL A 14 -16.78 21.96 -20.04
C VAL A 14 -15.98 20.81 -19.41
N HIS A 15 -15.26 21.06 -18.30
CA HIS A 15 -14.48 20.01 -17.60
C HIS A 15 -15.13 19.50 -16.32
N ALA A 16 -16.33 19.99 -16.00
CA ALA A 16 -17.24 19.35 -15.04
C ALA A 16 -18.49 18.91 -15.81
N LEU A 17 -18.35 17.93 -16.70
CA LEU A 17 -19.50 17.09 -17.04
C LEU A 17 -19.87 16.37 -15.73
N GLU A 18 -20.82 16.94 -14.98
CA GLU A 18 -21.57 16.15 -14.01
C GLU A 18 -22.09 14.94 -14.81
N ARG A 19 -21.53 13.78 -14.50
CA ARG A 19 -21.96 12.50 -15.08
C ARG A 19 -23.49 12.47 -14.96
N GLY A 20 -24.19 12.22 -16.06
CA GLY A 20 -25.65 12.23 -16.07
C GLY A 20 -26.24 11.27 -15.02
N ARG A 21 -27.49 11.49 -14.61
CA ARG A 21 -28.17 10.70 -13.56
C ARG A 21 -27.96 9.18 -13.71
N ASP A 22 -28.04 8.69 -14.94
CA ASP A 22 -27.96 7.25 -15.25
C ASP A 22 -26.53 6.75 -15.57
N TYR A 23 -25.49 7.55 -15.35
CA TYR A 23 -24.11 7.19 -15.73
C TYR A 23 -23.65 5.82 -15.20
N GLU A 24 -23.89 5.54 -13.90
CA GLU A 24 -23.47 4.25 -13.31
C GLU A 24 -24.31 3.10 -13.87
N LYS A 25 -25.62 3.32 -14.09
CA LYS A 25 -26.50 2.32 -14.71
C LYS A 25 -26.01 2.01 -16.13
N ASP A 26 -25.79 3.02 -16.96
CA ASP A 26 -25.35 2.86 -18.35
C ASP A 26 -24.00 2.16 -18.43
N LYS A 27 -23.07 2.54 -17.55
CA LYS A 27 -21.75 1.90 -17.45
C LYS A 27 -21.87 0.42 -17.13
N VAL A 28 -22.61 0.07 -16.07
CA VAL A 28 -22.76 -1.33 -15.62
C VAL A 28 -23.53 -2.16 -16.64
N CYS A 29 -24.59 -1.61 -17.25
CA CYS A 29 -25.33 -2.30 -18.31
C CYS A 29 -24.46 -2.53 -19.56
N LYS A 30 -23.61 -1.57 -19.93
CA LYS A 30 -22.65 -1.73 -21.03
C LYS A 30 -21.60 -2.79 -20.71
N GLU A 31 -21.08 -2.81 -19.49
CA GLU A 31 -20.14 -3.83 -19.02
C GLU A 31 -20.78 -5.23 -19.09
N LEU A 32 -21.98 -5.42 -18.52
CA LEU A 32 -22.72 -6.69 -18.60
C LEU A 32 -22.98 -7.11 -20.05
N ALA A 33 -23.42 -6.20 -20.91
CA ALA A 33 -23.68 -6.50 -22.32
C ALA A 33 -22.40 -6.90 -23.08
N SER A 34 -21.26 -6.29 -22.74
CA SER A 34 -19.97 -6.56 -23.40
C SER A 34 -19.30 -7.84 -22.94
N LEU A 35 -19.39 -8.17 -21.65
CA LEU A 35 -18.74 -9.33 -21.04
C LEU A 35 -19.62 -10.58 -21.08
N GLY A 36 -20.93 -10.39 -21.00
CA GLY A 36 -21.87 -11.46 -20.67
C GLY A 36 -21.90 -11.76 -19.16
N LYS A 37 -22.89 -12.55 -18.75
CA LYS A 37 -23.19 -12.80 -17.32
C LYS A 37 -22.02 -13.44 -16.56
N GLU A 38 -21.38 -14.45 -17.14
CA GLU A 38 -20.33 -15.23 -16.45
C GLU A 38 -19.07 -14.40 -16.19
N ASP A 39 -18.57 -13.70 -17.21
CA ASP A 39 -17.41 -12.81 -17.07
C ASP A 39 -17.76 -11.58 -16.19
N PHE A 40 -18.98 -11.06 -16.26
CA PHE A 40 -19.45 -10.01 -15.35
C PHE A 40 -19.52 -10.49 -13.88
N THR A 41 -19.91 -11.74 -13.65
CA THR A 41 -19.91 -12.37 -12.32
C THR A 41 -18.48 -12.51 -11.80
N SER A 42 -17.55 -12.95 -12.65
CA SER A 42 -16.12 -13.07 -12.31
C SER A 42 -15.49 -11.70 -12.00
N LEU A 43 -15.78 -10.69 -12.82
CA LEU A 43 -15.38 -9.30 -12.57
C LEU A 43 -15.93 -8.80 -11.22
N SER A 44 -17.20 -9.07 -10.94
CA SER A 44 -17.85 -8.70 -9.68
C SER A 44 -17.20 -9.40 -8.48
N MET A 45 -16.85 -10.69 -8.61
CA MET A 45 -16.13 -11.44 -7.58
C MET A 45 -14.81 -10.78 -7.22
N VAL A 46 -13.98 -10.45 -8.21
CA VAL A 46 -12.70 -9.76 -8.01
C VAL A 46 -12.93 -8.37 -7.41
N LEU A 47 -13.87 -7.58 -7.97
CA LEU A 47 -14.17 -6.21 -7.55
C LEU A 47 -14.64 -6.13 -6.10
N TYR A 48 -15.57 -6.99 -5.68
CA TYR A 48 -16.10 -6.95 -4.32
C TYR A 48 -15.16 -7.58 -3.31
N SER A 49 -14.39 -8.61 -3.69
CA SER A 49 -13.35 -9.17 -2.82
C SER A 49 -12.27 -8.14 -2.50
N ARG A 50 -11.74 -7.42 -3.51
CA ARG A 50 -10.78 -6.33 -3.23
C ARG A 50 -11.42 -5.17 -2.45
N LYS A 51 -12.72 -4.92 -2.66
CA LYS A 51 -13.44 -3.87 -1.97
C LYS A 51 -13.64 -4.22 -0.50
N PHE A 52 -13.78 -5.49 -0.14
CA PHE A 52 -14.04 -5.95 1.22
C PHE A 52 -13.01 -7.02 1.65
N PRO A 53 -11.74 -6.65 1.89
CA PRO A 53 -10.68 -7.60 2.27
C PRO A 53 -10.95 -8.37 3.57
N SER A 54 -11.86 -7.89 4.43
CA SER A 54 -12.28 -8.57 5.67
C SER A 54 -13.59 -9.36 5.52
N GLY A 55 -14.21 -9.36 4.34
CA GLY A 55 -15.43 -10.13 4.06
C GLY A 55 -15.14 -11.62 3.93
N THR A 56 -16.06 -12.46 4.42
CA THR A 56 -16.01 -13.92 4.20
C THR A 56 -16.36 -14.29 2.76
N PHE A 57 -15.97 -15.48 2.32
CA PHE A 57 -16.29 -15.98 0.98
C PHE A 57 -17.80 -15.98 0.74
N GLU A 58 -18.58 -16.46 1.72
CA GLU A 58 -20.03 -16.55 1.65
C GLU A 58 -20.67 -15.17 1.52
N GLN A 59 -20.21 -14.19 2.31
CA GLN A 59 -20.70 -12.82 2.25
C GLN A 59 -20.46 -12.18 0.87
N ILE A 60 -19.26 -12.39 0.31
CA ILE A 60 -18.92 -11.89 -1.02
C ILE A 60 -19.78 -12.56 -2.08
N CYS A 61 -19.94 -13.89 -2.03
CA CYS A 61 -20.82 -14.63 -2.94
C CYS A 61 -22.25 -14.11 -2.89
N HIS A 62 -22.81 -13.88 -1.70
CA HIS A 62 -24.14 -13.32 -1.54
C HIS A 62 -24.27 -11.92 -2.16
N LEU A 63 -23.29 -11.05 -1.92
CA LEU A 63 -23.27 -9.71 -2.50
C LEU A 63 -23.19 -9.75 -4.03
N VAL A 64 -22.27 -10.56 -4.58
CA VAL A 64 -22.08 -10.71 -6.03
C VAL A 64 -23.36 -11.24 -6.68
N ASN A 65 -23.99 -12.26 -6.11
CA ASN A 65 -25.23 -12.83 -6.64
C ASN A 65 -26.36 -11.79 -6.72
N GLU A 66 -26.51 -10.96 -5.68
CA GLU A 66 -27.52 -9.89 -5.65
C GLU A 66 -27.20 -8.78 -6.66
N VAL A 67 -25.93 -8.41 -6.82
CA VAL A 67 -25.47 -7.41 -7.81
C VAL A 67 -25.67 -7.91 -9.24
N VAL A 68 -25.33 -9.16 -9.53
CA VAL A 68 -25.55 -9.74 -10.86
C VAL A 68 -27.04 -9.83 -11.15
N SER A 69 -27.83 -10.31 -10.19
CA SER A 69 -29.29 -10.44 -10.33
C SER A 69 -29.98 -9.09 -10.58
N LEU A 70 -29.64 -8.04 -9.82
CA LEU A 70 -30.22 -6.71 -10.04
C LEU A 70 -29.76 -6.12 -11.38
N THR A 71 -28.52 -6.39 -11.80
CA THR A 71 -27.99 -5.85 -13.05
C THR A 71 -28.71 -6.48 -14.25
N GLU A 72 -28.86 -7.82 -14.28
CA GLU A 72 -29.62 -8.49 -15.33
C GLU A 72 -31.05 -7.97 -15.44
N ALA A 73 -31.74 -7.83 -14.30
CA ALA A 73 -33.12 -7.38 -14.28
C ALA A 73 -33.28 -5.92 -14.73
N CYS A 74 -32.39 -5.02 -14.29
CA CYS A 74 -32.51 -3.60 -14.56
C CYS A 74 -31.90 -3.14 -15.90
N CYS A 75 -31.09 -3.99 -16.54
CA CYS A 75 -30.54 -3.75 -17.88
C CYS A 75 -31.33 -4.44 -18.99
N ALA A 76 -32.37 -5.21 -18.66
CA ALA A 76 -33.24 -5.85 -19.63
C ALA A 76 -34.02 -4.82 -20.47
N GLU A 77 -34.32 -5.16 -21.72
CA GLU A 77 -35.15 -4.33 -22.58
C GLU A 77 -36.55 -4.15 -21.98
N GLY A 78 -37.00 -2.89 -21.88
CA GLY A 78 -38.29 -2.56 -21.24
C GLY A 78 -38.28 -2.57 -19.71
N ALA A 79 -37.12 -2.70 -19.06
CA ALA A 79 -37.00 -2.53 -17.62
C ALA A 79 -37.42 -1.11 -17.18
N ASP A 80 -37.96 -1.02 -15.96
CA ASP A 80 -38.34 0.24 -15.34
C ASP A 80 -37.14 1.22 -15.31
N PRO A 81 -37.29 2.48 -15.76
CA PRO A 81 -36.20 3.46 -15.76
C PRO A 81 -35.51 3.60 -14.41
N ASP A 82 -36.27 3.56 -13.30
CA ASP A 82 -35.80 3.71 -11.93
C ASP A 82 -35.43 2.36 -11.26
N CYS A 83 -35.43 1.25 -12.01
CA CYS A 83 -35.11 -0.08 -11.49
C CYS A 83 -33.77 -0.11 -10.74
N TYR A 84 -32.72 0.44 -11.36
CA TYR A 84 -31.36 0.40 -10.84
C TYR A 84 -31.24 1.20 -9.54
N ASP A 85 -31.74 2.45 -9.52
CA ASP A 85 -31.75 3.32 -8.33
C ASP A 85 -32.49 2.66 -7.15
N ARG A 86 -33.65 2.06 -7.41
CA ARG A 86 -34.45 1.39 -6.37
C ARG A 86 -33.74 0.15 -5.82
N ARG A 87 -33.21 -0.71 -6.70
CA ARG A 87 -32.56 -1.98 -6.30
C ARG A 87 -31.22 -1.74 -5.59
N THR A 88 -30.42 -0.78 -6.05
CA THR A 88 -29.15 -0.41 -5.38
C THR A 88 -29.39 0.25 -4.02
N SER A 89 -30.45 1.07 -3.90
CA SER A 89 -30.86 1.63 -2.61
C SER A 89 -31.33 0.53 -1.64
N ALA A 90 -32.08 -0.47 -2.12
CA ALA A 90 -32.47 -1.63 -1.33
C ALA A 90 -31.26 -2.49 -0.91
N LEU A 91 -30.28 -2.69 -1.79
CA LEU A 91 -29.03 -3.38 -1.46
C LEU A 91 -28.28 -2.67 -0.33
N SER A 92 -28.18 -1.34 -0.43
CA SER A 92 -27.52 -0.50 0.59
C SER A 92 -28.26 -0.53 1.92
N ALA A 93 -29.60 -0.47 1.90
CA ALA A 93 -30.42 -0.59 3.11
C ALA A 93 -30.25 -1.96 3.78
N ARG A 94 -30.17 -3.03 2.99
CA ARG A 94 -29.93 -4.38 3.49
C ARG A 94 -28.54 -4.57 4.10
N SER A 95 -27.53 -3.80 3.66
CA SER A 95 -26.22 -3.73 4.33
C SER A 95 -26.27 -3.10 5.73
N CYS A 96 -27.34 -2.37 6.07
CA CYS A 96 -27.54 -1.76 7.39
C CYS A 96 -28.31 -2.67 8.37
N GLU A 97 -28.83 -3.81 7.91
CA GLU A 97 -29.51 -4.76 8.77
C GLU A 97 -28.53 -5.47 9.70
N LYS A 98 -28.97 -5.78 10.94
CA LYS A 98 -28.12 -6.42 11.95
C LYS A 98 -27.57 -7.78 11.50
N ASP A 99 -28.39 -8.56 10.80
CA ASP A 99 -28.05 -9.90 10.31
C ASP A 99 -27.80 -9.88 8.79
N SER A 100 -27.24 -8.79 8.29
CA SER A 100 -26.97 -8.62 6.86
C SER A 100 -26.07 -9.75 6.34
N PRO A 101 -26.39 -10.39 5.20
CA PRO A 101 -25.53 -11.39 4.58
C PRO A 101 -24.35 -10.77 3.82
N PHE A 102 -24.19 -9.44 3.84
CA PHE A 102 -23.19 -8.73 3.06
C PHE A 102 -21.98 -8.34 3.93
N PRO A 103 -20.80 -8.24 3.32
CA PRO A 103 -19.64 -7.68 4.02
C PRO A 103 -19.83 -6.16 4.15
N VAL A 104 -19.27 -5.59 5.22
CA VAL A 104 -19.38 -4.16 5.52
C VAL A 104 -18.02 -3.56 5.85
N HIS A 105 -17.89 -2.25 5.62
CA HIS A 105 -16.72 -1.49 6.03
C HIS A 105 -16.78 -1.18 7.53
N PRO A 106 -15.63 -1.04 8.23
CA PRO A 106 -15.61 -0.35 9.52
C PRO A 106 -16.27 1.03 9.40
N GLY A 107 -17.15 1.39 10.33
CA GLY A 107 -17.93 2.63 10.28
C GLY A 107 -19.29 2.53 9.56
N THR A 108 -19.62 1.40 8.92
CA THR A 108 -20.94 1.21 8.29
C THR A 108 -22.10 1.43 9.27
N ALA A 109 -21.99 0.93 10.50
CA ALA A 109 -23.03 1.12 11.52
C ALA A 109 -23.33 2.60 11.81
N GLU A 110 -22.30 3.46 11.82
CA GLU A 110 -22.47 4.90 12.00
C GLU A 110 -23.16 5.52 10.79
N CYS A 111 -22.74 5.17 9.57
CA CYS A 111 -23.41 5.64 8.36
C CYS A 111 -24.88 5.22 8.30
N CYS A 112 -25.22 4.02 8.80
CA CYS A 112 -26.58 3.51 8.84
C CYS A 112 -27.52 4.25 9.81
N THR A 113 -26.99 5.11 10.69
CA THR A 113 -27.80 6.03 11.51
C THR A 113 -28.28 7.27 10.75
N ARG A 114 -27.70 7.53 9.57
CA ARG A 114 -28.06 8.65 8.70
C ARG A 114 -29.14 8.22 7.71
N GLU A 115 -29.79 9.18 7.06
CA GLU A 115 -30.86 8.92 6.11
C GLU A 115 -30.58 9.53 4.72
N GLY A 116 -31.23 8.98 3.69
CA GLY A 116 -31.27 9.56 2.35
C GLY A 116 -29.89 9.74 1.70
N LEU A 117 -29.60 10.96 1.23
CA LEU A 117 -28.34 11.29 0.54
C LEU A 117 -27.14 11.21 1.49
N GLU A 118 -27.30 11.59 2.75
CA GLU A 118 -26.19 11.61 3.71
C GLU A 118 -25.70 10.20 4.01
N GLN A 119 -26.62 9.24 4.15
CA GLN A 119 -26.30 7.82 4.27
C GLN A 119 -25.51 7.32 3.06
N LYS A 120 -25.98 7.62 1.84
CA LYS A 120 -25.33 7.21 0.59
C LYS A 120 -23.91 7.75 0.48
N LEU A 121 -23.72 9.04 0.77
CA LEU A 121 -22.41 9.69 0.74
C LEU A 121 -21.48 9.14 1.83
N CYS A 122 -22.00 8.90 3.04
CA CYS A 122 -21.23 8.30 4.13
C CYS A 122 -20.73 6.91 3.75
N MET A 123 -21.62 6.03 3.28
CA MET A 123 -21.27 4.67 2.85
C MET A 123 -20.27 4.66 1.68
N ALA A 124 -20.41 5.58 0.73
CA ALA A 124 -19.50 5.70 -0.40
C ALA A 124 -18.10 6.21 -0.01
N ALA A 125 -17.99 6.94 1.11
CA ALA A 125 -16.73 7.46 1.62
C ALA A 125 -15.93 6.43 2.44
N LEU A 126 -16.57 5.35 2.91
CA LEU A 126 -15.90 4.30 3.66
C LEU A 126 -14.87 3.58 2.77
N ARG A 127 -13.71 3.28 3.36
CA ARG A 127 -12.60 2.56 2.71
C ARG A 127 -12.12 1.46 3.66
N HIS A 128 -11.59 0.35 3.12
CA HIS A 128 -10.80 -0.57 3.94
C HIS A 128 -9.37 -0.10 4.05
N GLN A 129 -8.75 -0.48 5.16
CA GLN A 129 -7.31 -0.44 5.29
C GLN A 129 -6.68 -1.50 4.37
N PRO A 130 -5.50 -1.21 3.80
CA PRO A 130 -4.71 -2.19 3.07
C PRO A 130 -4.43 -3.45 3.91
N GLN A 131 -4.36 -4.61 3.23
CA GLN A 131 -3.88 -5.84 3.85
C GLN A 131 -2.35 -5.86 3.89
N GLU A 132 -1.76 -5.61 5.05
CA GLU A 132 -0.30 -5.56 5.21
C GLU A 132 0.33 -6.97 5.35
N PHE A 133 -0.46 -7.94 5.83
CA PHE A 133 -0.07 -9.33 6.07
C PHE A 133 -0.91 -10.28 5.20
N PRO A 134 -0.64 -10.36 3.88
CA PRO A 134 -1.31 -11.33 3.02
C PRO A 134 -0.99 -12.76 3.50
N THR A 135 -2.01 -13.60 3.57
CA THR A 135 -1.97 -15.00 4.03
C THR A 135 -2.13 -16.00 2.89
N TYR A 136 -2.47 -15.53 1.68
CA TYR A 136 -2.53 -16.39 0.49
C TYR A 136 -1.21 -17.12 0.28
N THR A 137 -1.29 -18.45 0.29
CA THR A 137 -0.19 -19.34 -0.07
C THR A 137 -0.71 -20.25 -1.16
N GLU A 138 -0.05 -20.23 -2.31
CA GLU A 138 -0.46 -21.07 -3.42
C GLU A 138 -0.26 -22.55 -3.06
N PRO A 139 -1.30 -23.41 -3.19
CA PRO A 139 -1.17 -24.83 -2.92
C PRO A 139 -0.22 -25.52 -3.90
N THR A 140 0.14 -26.77 -3.59
CA THR A 140 0.91 -27.59 -4.52
C THR A 140 0.13 -27.86 -5.80
N ASN A 141 0.84 -28.19 -6.90
CA ASN A 141 0.18 -28.51 -8.17
C ASN A 141 -0.82 -29.67 -8.04
N ASP A 142 -0.57 -30.64 -7.14
CA ASP A 142 -1.47 -31.77 -6.91
C ASP A 142 -2.74 -31.33 -6.18
N GLU A 143 -2.63 -30.53 -5.12
CA GLU A 143 -3.76 -29.96 -4.39
C GLU A 143 -4.62 -29.05 -5.28
N ILE A 144 -3.97 -28.21 -6.12
CA ILE A 144 -4.65 -27.37 -7.11
C ILE A 144 -5.49 -28.23 -8.05
N CYS A 145 -4.89 -29.28 -8.63
CA CYS A 145 -5.60 -30.11 -9.60
C CYS A 145 -6.63 -31.05 -8.98
N GLU A 146 -6.46 -31.46 -7.72
CA GLU A 146 -7.48 -32.19 -6.98
C GLU A 146 -8.71 -31.32 -6.73
N ALA A 147 -8.52 -30.11 -6.19
CA ALA A 147 -9.60 -29.16 -5.95
C ALA A 147 -10.32 -28.76 -7.26
N PHE A 148 -9.55 -28.44 -8.31
CA PHE A 148 -10.11 -28.08 -9.61
C PHE A 148 -10.93 -29.21 -10.24
N ARG A 149 -10.52 -30.48 -10.12
CA ARG A 149 -11.29 -31.61 -10.67
C ARG A 149 -12.56 -31.89 -9.87
N LYS A 150 -12.56 -31.61 -8.58
CA LYS A 150 -13.71 -31.81 -7.69
C LYS A 150 -14.84 -30.84 -8.04
N ASP A 151 -14.52 -29.55 -8.13
CA ASP A 151 -15.46 -28.52 -8.54
C ASP A 151 -14.70 -27.34 -9.19
N PRO A 152 -14.64 -27.27 -10.53
CA PRO A 152 -13.95 -26.20 -11.23
C PRO A 152 -14.50 -24.80 -10.94
N LYS A 153 -15.81 -24.70 -10.67
CA LYS A 153 -16.47 -23.41 -10.46
C LYS A 153 -16.17 -22.89 -9.06
N ASP A 154 -16.37 -23.73 -8.04
CA ASP A 154 -16.03 -23.41 -6.66
C ASP A 154 -14.55 -23.06 -6.52
N PHE A 155 -13.65 -23.84 -7.14
CA PHE A 155 -12.22 -23.54 -7.18
C PHE A 155 -11.94 -22.14 -7.75
N ALA A 156 -12.56 -21.79 -8.87
CA ALA A 156 -12.35 -20.49 -9.52
C ALA A 156 -12.87 -19.33 -8.68
N GLU A 157 -14.07 -19.47 -8.11
CA GLU A 157 -14.69 -18.48 -7.24
C GLU A 157 -13.86 -18.26 -5.96
N GLN A 158 -13.45 -19.36 -5.30
CA GLN A 158 -12.61 -19.32 -4.10
C GLN A 158 -11.26 -18.66 -4.38
N PHE A 159 -10.58 -19.04 -5.48
CA PHE A 159 -9.29 -18.43 -5.83
C PHE A 159 -9.42 -16.93 -6.13
N MET A 160 -10.44 -16.52 -6.91
CA MET A 160 -10.67 -15.10 -7.19
C MET A 160 -10.94 -14.32 -5.91
N TYR A 161 -11.69 -14.89 -4.97
CA TYR A 161 -11.93 -14.33 -3.65
C TYR A 161 -10.62 -14.20 -2.84
N GLU A 162 -9.95 -15.32 -2.55
CA GLU A 162 -8.77 -15.36 -1.69
C GLU A 162 -7.64 -14.49 -2.22
N TYR A 163 -7.39 -14.53 -3.53
CA TYR A 163 -6.33 -13.74 -4.13
C TYR A 163 -6.66 -12.24 -4.06
N SER A 164 -7.92 -11.85 -4.31
CA SER A 164 -8.32 -10.45 -4.37
C SER A 164 -8.46 -9.81 -2.97
N ILE A 165 -8.82 -10.55 -1.92
CA ILE A 165 -8.78 -10.02 -0.55
C ILE A 165 -7.35 -9.79 -0.05
N ASN A 166 -6.39 -10.59 -0.54
CA ASN A 166 -4.98 -10.52 -0.13
C ASN A 166 -4.20 -9.45 -0.92
N TYR A 167 -4.54 -9.26 -2.19
CA TYR A 167 -3.83 -8.35 -3.10
C TYR A 167 -4.72 -7.20 -3.63
N GLY A 168 -5.76 -6.83 -2.87
CA GLY A 168 -6.82 -5.91 -3.31
C GLY A 168 -6.40 -4.47 -3.63
N GLN A 169 -5.20 -4.04 -3.21
CA GLN A 169 -4.64 -2.72 -3.53
C GLN A 169 -3.97 -2.69 -4.92
N ALA A 170 -3.82 -3.84 -5.58
CA ALA A 170 -3.47 -3.84 -6.99
C ALA A 170 -4.62 -3.21 -7.82
N PRO A 171 -4.31 -2.54 -8.94
CA PRO A 171 -5.31 -2.12 -9.90
C PRO A 171 -6.26 -3.26 -10.29
N LEU A 172 -7.56 -2.97 -10.35
CA LEU A 172 -8.59 -3.98 -10.64
C LEU A 172 -8.31 -4.75 -11.93
N SER A 173 -7.88 -4.04 -12.98
CA SER A 173 -7.51 -4.64 -14.26
C SER A 173 -6.40 -5.68 -14.14
N LEU A 174 -5.38 -5.43 -13.31
CA LEU A 174 -4.29 -6.36 -13.09
C LEU A 174 -4.76 -7.59 -12.32
N LEU A 175 -5.63 -7.43 -11.31
CA LEU A 175 -6.24 -8.55 -10.59
C LEU A 175 -7.07 -9.43 -11.52
N VAL A 176 -7.93 -8.83 -12.35
CA VAL A 176 -8.74 -9.56 -13.34
C VAL A 176 -7.84 -10.28 -14.36
N SER A 177 -6.83 -9.60 -14.89
CA SER A 177 -5.90 -10.17 -15.87
C SER A 177 -5.11 -11.34 -15.28
N TYR A 178 -4.58 -11.19 -14.07
CA TYR A 178 -3.81 -12.22 -13.37
C TYR A 178 -4.69 -13.42 -13.04
N THR A 179 -5.85 -13.20 -12.41
CA THR A 179 -6.73 -14.29 -11.99
C THR A 179 -7.24 -15.09 -13.19
N LYS A 180 -7.62 -14.41 -14.29
CA LYS A 180 -7.99 -15.07 -15.56
C LYS A 180 -6.85 -15.92 -16.13
N SER A 181 -5.63 -15.36 -16.17
CA SER A 181 -4.46 -16.07 -16.69
C SER A 181 -4.10 -17.29 -15.83
N TYR A 182 -4.18 -17.14 -14.51
CA TYR A 182 -3.96 -18.21 -13.56
C TYR A 182 -4.96 -19.36 -13.73
N LEU A 183 -6.27 -19.05 -13.81
CA LEU A 183 -7.30 -20.07 -14.02
C LEU A 183 -7.15 -20.78 -15.37
N SER A 184 -6.70 -20.07 -16.41
CA SER A 184 -6.35 -20.66 -17.71
C SER A 184 -5.16 -21.64 -17.60
N MET A 185 -4.11 -21.28 -16.85
CA MET A 185 -3.00 -22.18 -16.53
C MET A 185 -3.50 -23.43 -15.80
N VAL A 186 -4.33 -23.27 -14.76
CA VAL A 186 -4.87 -24.40 -13.99
C VAL A 186 -5.68 -25.34 -14.90
N GLY A 187 -6.61 -24.79 -15.69
CA GLY A 187 -7.44 -25.59 -16.59
C GLY A 187 -6.63 -26.38 -17.63
N SER A 188 -5.60 -25.75 -18.21
CA SER A 188 -4.73 -26.40 -19.20
C SER A 188 -3.74 -27.40 -18.58
N CYS A 189 -3.14 -27.08 -17.45
CA CYS A 189 -2.12 -27.93 -16.84
C CYS A 189 -2.70 -29.11 -16.07
N CYS A 190 -3.86 -28.97 -15.43
CA CYS A 190 -4.51 -30.08 -14.74
C CYS A 190 -5.12 -31.13 -15.67
N THR A 191 -5.30 -30.78 -16.96
CA THR A 191 -5.76 -31.69 -18.02
C THR A 191 -4.63 -32.17 -18.93
N SER A 192 -3.40 -31.72 -18.69
CA SER A 192 -2.22 -32.11 -19.45
C SER A 192 -1.75 -33.53 -19.08
N PRO A 193 -1.23 -34.32 -20.05
CA PRO A 193 -0.57 -35.60 -19.74
C PRO A 193 0.75 -35.41 -18.98
N SER A 194 1.31 -34.19 -18.95
CA SER A 194 2.55 -33.85 -18.24
C SER A 194 2.37 -32.58 -17.38
N PRO A 195 1.59 -32.65 -16.27
CA PRO A 195 1.21 -31.46 -15.48
C PRO A 195 2.41 -30.64 -14.98
N THR A 196 3.46 -31.30 -14.46
CA THR A 196 4.64 -30.61 -13.91
C THR A 196 5.35 -29.75 -14.95
N VAL A 197 5.54 -30.27 -16.17
CA VAL A 197 6.19 -29.53 -17.27
C VAL A 197 5.30 -28.37 -17.72
N CYS A 198 3.98 -28.59 -17.78
CA CYS A 198 3.03 -27.53 -18.09
C CYS A 198 3.09 -26.39 -17.08
N PHE A 199 2.94 -26.68 -15.78
CA PHE A 199 2.95 -25.67 -14.73
C PHE A 199 4.25 -24.87 -14.72
N LEU A 200 5.41 -25.52 -14.86
CA LEU A 200 6.68 -24.80 -14.93
C LEU A 200 6.71 -23.79 -16.08
N LYS A 201 6.28 -24.21 -17.27
CA LYS A 201 6.24 -23.35 -18.46
C LYS A 201 5.29 -22.17 -18.26
N GLU A 202 4.04 -22.44 -17.86
CA GLU A 202 3.01 -21.40 -17.71
C GLU A 202 3.37 -20.40 -16.59
N ARG A 203 3.93 -20.87 -15.46
CA ARG A 203 4.41 -19.99 -14.38
C ARG A 203 5.53 -19.06 -14.85
N LEU A 204 6.47 -19.56 -15.66
CA LEU A 204 7.53 -18.73 -16.23
C LEU A 204 6.97 -17.67 -17.19
N GLN A 205 5.97 -18.03 -17.99
CA GLN A 205 5.29 -17.09 -18.89
C GLN A 205 4.50 -16.02 -18.13
N MET A 206 3.83 -16.40 -17.03
CA MET A 206 3.05 -15.49 -16.20
C MET A 206 3.85 -14.74 -15.14
N LYS A 207 5.14 -15.04 -14.96
CA LYS A 207 6.01 -14.45 -13.93
C LYS A 207 5.91 -12.92 -13.92
N HIS A 208 5.95 -12.29 -15.09
CA HIS A 208 5.86 -10.83 -15.20
C HIS A 208 4.55 -10.29 -14.60
N LEU A 209 3.40 -10.86 -14.98
CA LEU A 209 2.09 -10.44 -14.50
C LEU A 209 1.91 -10.73 -13.00
N SER A 210 2.45 -11.84 -12.51
CA SER A 210 2.47 -12.18 -11.09
C SER A 210 3.25 -11.17 -10.26
N LEU A 211 4.48 -10.83 -10.71
CA LEU A 211 5.31 -9.83 -10.04
C LEU A 211 4.68 -8.44 -10.11
N LEU A 212 4.16 -8.05 -11.27
CA LEU A 212 3.48 -6.76 -11.43
C LEU A 212 2.30 -6.64 -10.46
N THR A 213 1.44 -7.65 -10.38
CA THR A 213 0.26 -7.64 -9.49
C THR A 213 0.66 -7.55 -8.02
N THR A 214 1.58 -8.41 -7.57
CA THR A 214 2.01 -8.45 -6.15
C THR A 214 2.79 -7.21 -5.74
N MET A 215 3.68 -6.71 -6.60
CA MET A 215 4.45 -5.50 -6.35
C MET A 215 3.57 -4.25 -6.38
N SER A 216 2.66 -4.11 -7.35
CA SER A 216 1.69 -3.01 -7.39
C SER A 216 0.81 -3.01 -6.14
N ASN A 217 0.30 -4.16 -5.70
CA ASN A 217 -0.43 -4.25 -4.43
C ASN A 217 0.41 -3.74 -3.26
N ARG A 218 1.67 -4.18 -3.15
CA ARG A 218 2.54 -3.81 -2.02
C ARG A 218 2.81 -2.31 -1.96
N VAL A 219 3.20 -1.69 -3.08
CA VAL A 219 3.50 -0.26 -3.11
C VAL A 219 2.25 0.61 -2.99
N CYS A 220 1.12 0.17 -3.55
CA CYS A 220 -0.16 0.87 -3.37
C CYS A 220 -0.72 0.70 -1.96
N SER A 221 -0.42 -0.40 -1.26
CA SER A 221 -0.76 -0.56 0.16
C SER A 221 0.00 0.45 1.02
N GLN A 222 1.31 0.58 0.81
CA GLN A 222 2.13 1.58 1.50
C GLN A 222 1.69 3.01 1.16
N TYR A 223 1.37 3.28 -0.10
CA TYR A 223 0.85 4.57 -0.55
C TYR A 223 -0.48 4.92 0.12
N ALA A 224 -1.41 3.96 0.20
CA ALA A 224 -2.71 4.16 0.84
C ALA A 224 -2.58 4.37 2.35
N ALA A 225 -1.62 3.70 3.00
CA ALA A 225 -1.34 3.87 4.42
C ALA A 225 -0.73 5.23 4.76
N TYR A 226 0.23 5.69 3.97
CA TYR A 226 0.94 6.95 4.22
C TYR A 226 0.23 8.18 3.65
N GLY A 227 -0.49 8.03 2.54
CA GLY A 227 -0.94 9.16 1.74
C GLY A 227 0.21 9.82 0.97
N LYS A 228 -0.13 10.82 0.15
CA LYS A 228 0.77 11.39 -0.88
C LYS A 228 2.07 11.99 -0.32
N GLU A 229 1.97 12.83 0.70
CA GLU A 229 3.13 13.58 1.20
C GLU A 229 4.10 12.68 1.98
N LYS A 230 3.57 11.89 2.92
CA LYS A 230 4.38 10.94 3.70
C LYS A 230 4.93 9.80 2.86
N SER A 231 4.23 9.38 1.79
CA SER A 231 4.77 8.44 0.81
C SER A 231 6.03 8.99 0.13
N ARG A 232 6.03 10.26 -0.32
CA ARG A 232 7.23 10.88 -0.91
C ARG A 232 8.41 10.86 0.07
N LEU A 233 8.15 11.27 1.31
CA LEU A 233 9.14 11.26 2.40
C LEU A 233 9.70 9.84 2.61
N SER A 234 8.84 8.84 2.72
CA SER A 234 9.20 7.43 2.87
C SER A 234 10.14 6.94 1.76
N HIS A 235 9.82 7.24 0.49
CA HIS A 235 10.66 6.83 -0.63
C HIS A 235 12.04 7.50 -0.60
N LEU A 236 12.11 8.78 -0.23
CA LEU A 236 13.38 9.49 -0.06
C LEU A 236 14.23 8.85 1.05
N ILE A 237 13.63 8.53 2.20
CA ILE A 237 14.30 7.85 3.32
C ILE A 237 14.84 6.49 2.85
N LYS A 238 14.02 5.65 2.20
CA LYS A 238 14.43 4.32 1.72
C LYS A 238 15.59 4.41 0.72
N LEU A 239 15.54 5.35 -0.22
CA LEU A 239 16.62 5.53 -1.20
C LEU A 239 17.91 6.01 -0.53
N ALA A 240 17.83 6.99 0.38
CA ALA A 240 18.98 7.47 1.15
C ALA A 240 19.65 6.34 1.95
N GLN A 241 18.85 5.42 2.51
CA GLN A 241 19.35 4.26 3.24
C GLN A 241 19.92 3.16 2.34
N LYS A 242 19.37 2.96 1.14
CA LYS A 242 19.85 1.92 0.18
C LYS A 242 21.12 2.35 -0.56
N VAL A 243 21.32 3.64 -0.78
CA VAL A 243 22.48 4.21 -1.46
C VAL A 243 23.01 5.43 -0.70
N PRO A 244 23.54 5.24 0.52
CA PRO A 244 24.00 6.34 1.36
C PRO A 244 25.27 7.01 0.84
N THR A 245 25.82 6.57 -0.29
CA THR A 245 26.97 7.18 -1.00
C THR A 245 26.54 8.12 -2.14
N ALA A 246 25.26 8.12 -2.53
CA ALA A 246 24.75 9.03 -3.55
C ALA A 246 24.60 10.47 -3.02
N ASN A 247 24.27 11.38 -3.92
CA ASN A 247 23.85 12.75 -3.59
C ASN A 247 22.32 12.86 -3.59
N LEU A 248 21.78 13.94 -3.01
CA LEU A 248 20.34 14.19 -3.01
C LEU A 248 19.78 14.23 -4.44
N GLU A 249 20.50 14.87 -5.36
CA GLU A 249 20.13 15.02 -6.76
C GLU A 249 20.00 13.68 -7.51
N ASP A 250 20.66 12.62 -7.03
CA ASP A 250 20.56 11.29 -7.64
C ASP A 250 19.26 10.57 -7.23
N VAL A 251 18.75 10.83 -6.01
CA VAL A 251 17.66 10.06 -5.39
C VAL A 251 16.34 10.82 -5.27
N LEU A 252 16.37 12.15 -5.10
CA LEU A 252 15.17 12.96 -4.93
C LEU A 252 14.22 12.87 -6.15
N PRO A 253 14.71 12.97 -7.41
CA PRO A 253 13.84 12.80 -8.57
C PRO A 253 13.19 11.40 -8.61
N LEU A 254 13.90 10.36 -8.16
CA LEU A 254 13.37 9.00 -8.12
C LEU A 254 12.28 8.84 -7.05
N ALA A 255 12.39 9.53 -5.91
CA ALA A 255 11.37 9.55 -4.87
C ALA A 255 10.11 10.31 -5.33
N GLU A 256 10.28 11.43 -6.03
CA GLU A 256 9.18 12.21 -6.60
C GLU A 256 8.44 11.47 -7.70
N GLU A 257 9.20 10.81 -8.58
CA GLU A 257 8.66 10.09 -9.71
C GLU A 257 7.82 8.89 -9.27
N ILE A 258 8.34 8.02 -8.40
CA ILE A 258 7.55 6.90 -7.91
C ILE A 258 6.29 7.39 -7.17
N ASN A 259 6.39 8.47 -6.38
CA ASN A 259 5.23 9.02 -5.71
C ASN A 259 4.16 9.53 -6.71
N THR A 260 4.61 10.11 -7.83
CA THR A 260 3.73 10.53 -8.93
C THR A 260 3.06 9.31 -9.57
N ILE A 261 3.82 8.26 -9.90
CA ILE A 261 3.29 7.01 -10.45
C ILE A 261 2.25 6.41 -9.51
N LEU A 262 2.54 6.32 -8.21
CA LEU A 262 1.61 5.76 -7.23
C LEU A 262 0.32 6.59 -7.13
N SER A 263 0.42 7.92 -7.07
CA SER A 263 -0.75 8.81 -7.05
C SER A 263 -1.61 8.70 -8.30
N LYS A 264 -0.99 8.42 -9.45
CA LYS A 264 -1.67 8.27 -10.74
C LYS A 264 -2.29 6.89 -10.88
N CYS A 265 -1.56 5.83 -10.52
CA CYS A 265 -1.88 4.46 -10.91
C CYS A 265 -2.62 3.65 -9.84
N CYS A 266 -2.42 3.92 -8.54
CA CYS A 266 -3.05 3.10 -7.49
C CYS A 266 -4.57 3.25 -7.41
N GLU A 267 -5.10 4.42 -7.77
CA GLU A 267 -6.54 4.69 -7.86
C GLU A 267 -7.04 4.76 -9.32
N SER A 268 -6.20 4.40 -10.30
CA SER A 268 -6.56 4.47 -11.72
C SER A 268 -7.54 3.37 -12.12
N THR A 269 -8.47 3.70 -13.01
CA THR A 269 -9.26 2.72 -13.76
C THR A 269 -8.56 2.26 -15.06
N SER A 270 -7.37 2.80 -15.37
CA SER A 270 -6.61 2.45 -16.58
C SER A 270 -6.00 1.06 -16.45
N GLU A 271 -6.17 0.23 -17.49
CA GLU A 271 -5.82 -1.19 -17.41
C GLU A 271 -4.32 -1.46 -17.27
N ASP A 272 -3.49 -0.58 -17.83
CA ASP A 272 -2.05 -0.77 -18.02
C ASP A 272 -1.18 0.32 -17.37
N CYS A 273 -1.73 1.12 -16.44
CA CYS A 273 -1.00 2.24 -15.82
C CYS A 273 0.31 1.77 -15.17
N MET A 274 0.23 0.85 -14.20
CA MET A 274 1.43 0.29 -13.55
C MET A 274 2.32 -0.49 -14.52
N ALA A 275 1.71 -1.17 -15.51
CA ALA A 275 2.43 -1.96 -16.49
C ALA A 275 3.32 -1.10 -17.40
N LYS A 276 2.95 0.16 -17.63
CA LYS A 276 3.73 1.14 -18.41
C LYS A 276 4.72 1.93 -17.56
N GLU A 277 4.26 2.45 -16.43
CA GLU A 277 5.04 3.40 -15.63
C GLU A 277 6.18 2.74 -14.85
N LEU A 278 5.98 1.53 -14.28
CA LEU A 278 7.03 0.87 -13.49
C LEU A 278 8.26 0.47 -14.33
N PRO A 279 8.13 -0.07 -15.56
CA PRO A 279 9.28 -0.29 -16.41
C PRO A 279 10.09 0.97 -16.71
N GLU A 280 9.44 2.08 -17.04
CA GLU A 280 10.14 3.36 -17.28
C GLU A 280 10.87 3.86 -16.02
N TYR A 281 10.24 3.71 -14.85
CA TYR A 281 10.86 4.04 -13.57
C TYR A 281 12.14 3.22 -13.31
N THR A 282 12.16 1.93 -13.66
CA THR A 282 13.34 1.08 -13.45
C THR A 282 14.54 1.49 -14.30
N VAL A 283 14.30 2.01 -15.51
CA VAL A 283 15.37 2.57 -16.35
C VAL A 283 16.04 3.74 -15.62
N LYS A 284 15.23 4.66 -15.08
CA LYS A 284 15.75 5.83 -14.34
C LYS A 284 16.46 5.47 -13.05
N ILE A 285 15.98 4.45 -12.32
CA ILE A 285 16.73 3.89 -11.18
C ILE A 285 18.14 3.49 -11.63
N CYS A 286 18.25 2.75 -12.74
CA CYS A 286 19.53 2.24 -13.19
C CYS A 286 20.45 3.33 -13.77
N ASP A 287 19.90 4.29 -14.52
CA ASP A 287 20.65 5.42 -15.03
C ASP A 287 21.27 6.25 -13.90
N ASN A 288 20.53 6.46 -12.81
CA ASN A 288 20.99 7.26 -11.68
C ASN A 288 21.87 6.48 -10.70
N LEU A 289 21.56 5.21 -10.42
CA LEU A 289 22.09 4.49 -9.24
C LEU A 289 23.02 3.31 -9.56
N SER A 290 23.04 2.79 -10.80
CA SER A 290 23.83 1.58 -11.14
C SER A 290 25.34 1.73 -10.91
N THR A 291 25.86 2.96 -10.90
CA THR A 291 27.28 3.26 -10.68
C THR A 291 27.59 3.72 -9.25
N LYS A 292 26.56 3.88 -8.39
CA LYS A 292 26.70 4.48 -7.05
C LYS A 292 27.09 3.47 -5.97
N ASN A 293 26.69 2.20 -6.12
CA ASN A 293 27.15 1.09 -5.29
C ASN A 293 27.01 -0.27 -6.01
N SER A 294 27.63 -1.32 -5.45
CA SER A 294 27.58 -2.66 -6.02
C SER A 294 26.17 -3.27 -6.03
N LYS A 295 25.35 -3.02 -5.00
CA LYS A 295 24.00 -3.60 -4.89
C LYS A 295 23.07 -3.13 -6.00
N PHE A 296 23.06 -1.83 -6.32
CA PHE A 296 22.29 -1.30 -7.45
C PHE A 296 22.91 -1.72 -8.79
N LYS A 297 24.24 -1.82 -8.89
CA LYS A 297 24.90 -2.40 -10.07
C LYS A 297 24.40 -3.81 -10.35
N ASP A 298 24.28 -4.64 -9.33
CA ASP A 298 23.83 -6.03 -9.44
C ASP A 298 22.34 -6.08 -9.80
N CYS A 299 21.48 -5.32 -9.12
CA CYS A 299 20.06 -5.24 -9.47
C CYS A 299 19.82 -4.77 -10.91
N CYS A 300 20.64 -3.86 -11.43
CA CYS A 300 20.51 -3.37 -12.81
C CYS A 300 21.05 -4.35 -13.88
N GLN A 301 21.57 -5.51 -13.48
CA GLN A 301 21.93 -6.60 -14.40
C GLN A 301 20.80 -7.64 -14.56
N GLU A 302 19.72 -7.50 -13.79
CA GLU A 302 18.52 -8.33 -13.92
C GLU A 302 17.92 -8.24 -15.33
N LYS A 303 17.27 -9.31 -15.76
CA LYS A 303 16.86 -9.46 -17.18
C LYS A 303 15.61 -8.70 -17.55
N THR A 304 14.73 -8.44 -16.60
CA THR A 304 13.45 -7.78 -16.87
C THR A 304 13.28 -6.55 -15.97
N PRO A 305 12.55 -5.51 -16.41
CA PRO A 305 12.25 -4.34 -15.59
C PRO A 305 11.62 -4.71 -14.23
N MET A 306 10.74 -5.72 -14.20
CA MET A 306 10.14 -6.17 -12.94
C MET A 306 11.14 -6.86 -12.03
N ASP A 307 12.10 -7.63 -12.56
CA ASP A 307 13.17 -8.22 -11.75
C ASP A 307 14.09 -7.13 -11.17
N VAL A 308 14.41 -6.08 -11.95
CA VAL A 308 15.13 -4.89 -11.46
C VAL A 308 14.36 -4.21 -10.32
N PHE A 309 13.05 -3.97 -10.51
CA PHE A 309 12.19 -3.34 -9.50
C PHE A 309 12.12 -4.15 -8.21
N VAL A 310 11.90 -5.47 -8.33
CA VAL A 310 11.84 -6.39 -7.19
C VAL A 310 13.17 -6.41 -6.45
N CYS A 311 14.29 -6.52 -7.17
CA CYS A 311 15.62 -6.46 -6.57
C CYS A 311 15.83 -5.14 -5.80
N ALA A 312 15.61 -4.00 -6.46
CA ALA A 312 15.75 -2.68 -5.86
C ALA A 312 14.82 -2.47 -4.65
N TYR A 313 13.59 -2.98 -4.69
CA TYR A 313 12.62 -2.90 -3.60
C TYR A 313 13.09 -3.69 -2.37
N PHE A 314 13.60 -4.91 -2.55
CA PHE A 314 14.04 -5.80 -1.47
C PHE A 314 15.48 -5.56 -1.00
N LEU A 315 16.24 -4.66 -1.63
CA LEU A 315 17.53 -4.24 -1.07
C LEU A 315 17.35 -3.76 0.37
N PRO A 316 18.09 -4.31 1.35
CA PRO A 316 18.09 -3.80 2.70
C PRO A 316 18.82 -2.45 2.75
N ALA A 317 18.66 -1.72 3.86
CA ALA A 317 19.50 -0.57 4.15
C ALA A 317 20.99 -0.96 4.04
N ALA A 318 21.79 -0.08 3.44
CA ALA A 318 23.24 -0.24 3.40
C ALA A 318 23.85 0.20 4.74
N PRO A 319 25.09 -0.25 5.06
CA PRO A 319 25.81 0.26 6.21
C PRO A 319 25.90 1.79 6.19
N THR A 320 25.63 2.41 7.33
CA THR A 320 25.64 3.87 7.47
C THR A 320 27.08 4.40 7.45
N PRO A 321 27.44 5.34 6.56
CA PRO A 321 28.73 6.01 6.57
C PRO A 321 28.87 6.95 7.77
N GLU A 322 30.09 7.12 8.26
CA GLU A 322 30.45 8.19 9.20
C GLU A 322 30.51 9.52 8.44
N LEU A 323 29.63 10.46 8.78
CA LEU A 323 29.49 11.77 8.14
C LEU A 323 29.55 12.89 9.20
N PRO A 324 29.98 14.12 8.82
CA PRO A 324 30.00 15.28 9.72
C PRO A 324 28.62 15.59 10.29
N ALA A 325 28.50 16.25 11.45
CA ALA A 325 27.20 16.57 12.03
C ALA A 325 26.25 17.30 11.05
N ILE A 326 24.96 16.96 11.09
CA ILE A 326 23.92 17.61 10.29
C ILE A 326 23.47 18.91 10.97
N GLU A 327 23.39 19.98 10.19
CA GLU A 327 22.83 21.24 10.66
C GLU A 327 21.30 21.16 10.73
N TRP A 328 20.71 21.79 11.75
CA TRP A 328 19.27 21.84 11.89
C TRP A 328 18.68 22.89 10.92
N PRO A 329 17.53 22.64 10.27
CA PRO A 329 16.93 23.61 9.36
C PRO A 329 16.67 24.96 10.05
N THR A 330 17.07 26.04 9.39
CA THR A 330 16.89 27.42 9.87
C THR A 330 15.47 27.94 9.59
N ASN A 331 15.10 29.12 10.12
CA ASN A 331 13.79 29.71 9.84
C ASN A 331 13.57 29.97 8.33
N THR A 332 14.59 30.43 7.61
CA THR A 332 14.55 30.65 6.16
C THR A 332 14.40 29.34 5.38
N ASP A 333 14.99 28.26 5.89
CA ASP A 333 14.87 26.93 5.26
C ASP A 333 13.44 26.38 5.33
N VAL A 334 12.71 26.69 6.41
CA VAL A 334 11.35 26.15 6.63
C VAL A 334 10.26 27.08 6.08
N CYS A 335 10.39 28.39 6.25
CA CYS A 335 9.29 29.34 6.01
C CYS A 335 9.26 29.97 4.62
N ASP A 336 10.37 29.96 3.87
CA ASP A 336 10.40 30.55 2.54
C ASP A 336 9.65 29.65 1.53
N LYS A 337 8.66 30.24 0.84
CA LYS A 337 7.90 29.56 -0.22
C LYS A 337 8.85 29.16 -1.37
N GLY A 338 9.25 27.89 -1.38
CA GLY A 338 10.17 27.33 -2.38
C GLY A 338 11.31 26.47 -1.79
N ASN A 339 11.51 26.47 -0.47
CA ASN A 339 12.61 25.77 0.19
C ASN A 339 12.29 24.33 0.64
N ALA A 340 11.33 23.64 0.00
CA ALA A 340 11.11 22.20 0.20
C ALA A 340 12.43 21.39 0.05
N LYS A 341 13.35 21.89 -0.80
CA LYS A 341 14.69 21.32 -0.97
C LYS A 341 15.51 21.26 0.33
N ALA A 342 15.38 22.22 1.25
CA ALA A 342 16.13 22.21 2.52
C ALA A 342 15.63 21.11 3.46
N ILE A 343 14.31 20.91 3.54
CA ILE A 343 13.70 19.80 4.28
C ILE A 343 14.06 18.45 3.65
N ASP A 344 14.07 18.37 2.32
CA ASP A 344 14.51 17.16 1.60
C ASP A 344 15.99 16.87 1.85
N GLN A 345 16.84 17.89 1.84
CA GLN A 345 18.27 17.76 2.16
C GLN A 345 18.46 17.28 3.60
N TYR A 346 17.75 17.86 4.56
CA TYR A 346 17.82 17.43 5.95
C TYR A 346 17.36 15.96 6.11
N THR A 347 16.23 15.61 5.49
CA THR A 347 15.70 14.24 5.49
C THR A 347 16.70 13.25 4.92
N PHE A 348 17.25 13.57 3.75
CA PHE A 348 18.23 12.73 3.06
C PHE A 348 19.50 12.54 3.89
N GLU A 349 20.05 13.64 4.42
CA GLU A 349 21.27 13.59 5.22
C GLU A 349 21.06 12.83 6.53
N LEU A 350 19.94 13.03 7.24
CA LEU A 350 19.62 12.26 8.43
C LEU A 350 19.46 10.77 8.10
N SER A 351 18.70 10.45 7.04
CA SER A 351 18.36 9.07 6.71
C SER A 351 19.57 8.23 6.29
N ARG A 352 20.51 8.81 5.54
CA ARG A 352 21.70 8.08 5.07
C ARG A 352 22.70 7.77 6.19
N ARG A 353 22.61 8.43 7.35
CA ARG A 353 23.56 8.27 8.48
C ARG A 353 22.95 7.66 9.73
N THR A 354 21.62 7.56 9.81
CA THR A 354 20.93 7.03 10.99
C THR A 354 20.55 5.58 10.74
N HIS A 355 21.15 4.67 11.53
CA HIS A 355 20.85 3.23 11.48
C HIS A 355 19.52 2.95 12.18
N LEU A 356 18.41 3.29 11.53
CA LEU A 356 17.06 3.14 12.05
C LEU A 356 16.09 2.82 10.91
N PRO A 357 15.13 1.89 11.06
CA PRO A 357 14.19 1.53 10.01
C PRO A 357 13.34 2.73 9.55
N GLU A 358 12.98 2.75 8.27
CA GLU A 358 12.22 3.84 7.66
C GLU A 358 10.90 4.14 8.40
N VAL A 359 10.17 3.11 8.85
CA VAL A 359 8.90 3.31 9.59
C VAL A 359 9.05 4.17 10.85
N PHE A 360 10.21 4.16 11.50
CA PHE A 360 10.49 5.05 12.63
C PHE A 360 10.79 6.48 12.17
N LEU A 361 11.66 6.63 11.16
CA LEU A 361 12.04 7.94 10.64
C LEU A 361 10.82 8.67 10.06
N SER A 362 10.00 8.00 9.26
CA SER A 362 8.75 8.55 8.72
C SER A 362 7.75 8.90 9.82
N LYS A 363 7.71 8.15 10.94
CA LYS A 363 6.83 8.45 12.08
C LYS A 363 7.23 9.73 12.81
N ILE A 364 8.52 9.98 13.02
CA ILE A 364 8.99 11.14 13.80
C ILE A 364 9.23 12.40 12.95
N LEU A 365 9.65 12.25 11.70
CA LEU A 365 10.01 13.41 10.85
C LEU A 365 8.81 14.24 10.42
N GLU A 366 7.69 13.61 10.07
CA GLU A 366 6.47 14.30 9.68
C GLU A 366 5.95 15.27 10.78
N PRO A 367 5.68 14.83 12.02
CA PRO A 367 5.25 15.76 13.07
C PRO A 367 6.33 16.79 13.42
N THR A 368 7.61 16.42 13.37
CA THR A 368 8.72 17.36 13.61
C THR A 368 8.70 18.52 12.62
N PHE A 369 8.59 18.24 11.31
CA PHE A 369 8.54 19.28 10.29
C PHE A 369 7.22 20.06 10.32
N LYS A 370 6.11 19.41 10.65
CA LYS A 370 4.83 20.09 10.83
C LYS A 370 4.89 21.10 11.97
N SER A 371 5.43 20.73 13.12
CA SER A 371 5.63 21.64 14.25
C SER A 371 6.59 22.77 13.93
N LEU A 372 7.67 22.52 13.17
CA LEU A 372 8.52 23.61 12.69
C LEU A 372 7.75 24.56 11.76
N ALA A 373 6.94 24.04 10.83
CA ALA A 373 6.16 24.85 9.91
C ALA A 373 5.11 25.73 10.62
N GLU A 374 4.56 25.29 11.76
CA GLU A 374 3.63 26.09 12.57
C GLU A 374 4.27 27.40 13.09
N CYS A 375 5.60 27.46 13.23
CA CYS A 375 6.29 28.71 13.58
C CYS A 375 6.27 29.75 12.46
N CYS A 376 6.06 29.35 11.20
CA CYS A 376 6.07 30.28 10.06
C CYS A 376 4.88 31.24 10.04
N ASP A 377 3.78 30.87 10.71
CA ASP A 377 2.58 31.70 10.83
C ASP A 377 2.61 32.61 12.07
N SER A 378 3.69 32.56 12.87
CA SER A 378 3.86 33.40 14.07
C SER A 378 4.26 34.84 13.72
N GLU A 379 3.82 35.80 14.54
CA GLU A 379 4.28 37.20 14.46
C GLU A 379 5.81 37.32 14.59
N ASP A 380 6.44 36.42 15.34
CA ASP A 380 7.89 36.28 15.46
C ASP A 380 8.33 34.84 15.13
N ALA A 381 8.37 34.51 13.83
CA ALA A 381 8.80 33.21 13.35
C ALA A 381 10.22 32.83 13.83
N THR A 382 11.12 33.81 13.92
CA THR A 382 12.50 33.59 14.38
C THR A 382 12.53 33.24 15.87
N GLY A 383 11.82 33.99 16.71
CA GLY A 383 11.67 33.70 18.13
C GLY A 383 10.99 32.36 18.38
N CYS A 384 9.94 32.03 17.64
CA CYS A 384 9.27 30.73 17.72
C CYS A 384 10.22 29.57 17.40
N MET A 385 10.96 29.65 16.29
CA MET A 385 11.94 28.63 15.88
C MET A 385 13.08 28.48 16.90
N ASN A 386 13.57 29.59 17.45
CA ASN A 386 14.62 29.56 18.47
C ASN A 386 14.14 28.92 19.78
N ALA A 387 12.85 29.02 20.10
CA ALA A 387 12.26 28.39 21.28
C ALA A 387 11.94 26.90 21.04
N GLN A 388 11.28 26.55 19.92
CA GLN A 388 10.83 25.19 19.64
C GLN A 388 11.92 24.30 19.03
N GLY A 389 12.81 24.84 18.20
CA GLY A 389 13.84 24.09 17.47
C GLY A 389 14.72 23.22 18.38
N PRO A 390 15.30 23.75 19.46
CA PRO A 390 16.09 22.96 20.41
C PRO A 390 15.30 21.84 21.09
N GLN A 391 14.02 22.07 21.38
CA GLN A 391 13.13 21.07 21.98
C GLN A 391 12.85 19.93 20.99
N LEU A 392 12.42 20.26 19.76
CA LEU A 392 12.15 19.29 18.71
C LEU A 392 13.39 18.49 18.33
N LYS A 393 14.57 19.13 18.27
CA LYS A 393 15.85 18.43 18.04
C LYS A 393 16.15 17.42 19.14
N LYS A 394 15.87 17.74 20.40
CA LYS A 394 16.05 16.84 21.54
C LYS A 394 15.06 15.69 21.50
N GLU A 395 13.79 15.95 21.18
CA GLU A 395 12.75 14.93 21.03
C GLU A 395 13.09 13.96 19.89
N LEU A 396 13.50 14.47 18.73
CA LEU A 396 13.97 13.66 17.60
C LEU A 396 15.15 12.78 17.99
N SER A 397 16.17 13.34 18.62
CA SER A 397 17.37 12.59 19.04
C SER A 397 16.99 11.48 20.04
N SER A 398 16.15 11.81 21.03
CA SER A 398 15.68 10.82 22.01
C SER A 398 14.84 9.71 21.38
N PHE A 399 14.01 10.03 20.38
CA PHE A 399 13.22 9.05 19.65
C PHE A 399 14.12 8.12 18.82
N ILE A 400 15.13 8.66 18.15
CA ILE A 400 16.11 7.88 17.38
C ILE A 400 16.88 6.93 18.30
N ASP A 401 17.43 7.41 19.41
CA ASP A 401 18.19 6.58 20.37
C ASP A 401 17.35 5.41 20.89
N LYS A 402 16.08 5.70 21.20
CA LYS A 402 15.10 4.71 21.64
C LYS A 402 14.80 3.68 20.55
N GLY A 403 14.56 4.12 19.32
CA GLY A 403 14.33 3.23 18.18
C GLY A 403 15.54 2.34 17.89
N GLN A 404 16.75 2.87 17.99
CA GLN A 404 17.99 2.11 17.84
C GLN A 404 18.12 1.04 18.92
N LYS A 405 17.75 1.33 20.16
CA LYS A 405 17.69 0.32 21.23
C LYS A 405 16.61 -0.74 20.98
N LEU A 406 15.46 -0.36 20.42
CA LEU A 406 14.40 -1.31 20.07
C LEU A 406 14.86 -2.31 19.00
N CYS A 407 15.61 -1.83 18.01
CA CYS A 407 16.08 -2.61 16.85
C CYS A 407 17.53 -3.08 16.96
N ALA A 408 18.16 -2.94 18.12
CA ALA A 408 19.56 -3.33 18.33
C ALA A 408 19.79 -4.80 17.96
N ASP A 409 20.94 -5.07 17.34
CA ASP A 409 21.37 -6.41 16.89
C ASP A 409 20.49 -7.09 15.82
N TYR A 410 19.29 -6.61 15.51
CA TYR A 410 18.37 -7.31 14.61
C TYR A 410 18.89 -7.41 13.18
N SER A 411 19.41 -6.31 12.61
CA SER A 411 19.84 -6.25 11.21
C SER A 411 21.18 -6.95 10.93
N GLU A 412 21.99 -7.22 11.96
CA GLU A 412 23.37 -7.72 11.81
C GLU A 412 23.51 -9.22 12.13
N ASN A 413 22.45 -9.86 12.61
CA ASN A 413 22.50 -11.24 13.08
C ASN A 413 21.41 -12.09 12.43
N THR A 414 21.61 -13.40 12.42
CA THR A 414 20.50 -14.34 12.16
C THR A 414 19.46 -14.21 13.27
N PHE A 415 18.19 -14.55 12.99
CA PHE A 415 17.13 -14.40 13.98
C PHE A 415 17.41 -15.18 15.29
N THR A 416 18.00 -16.37 15.19
CA THR A 416 18.39 -17.18 16.36
C THR A 416 19.51 -16.53 17.18
N GLU A 417 20.52 -15.96 16.52
CA GLU A 417 21.62 -15.27 17.19
C GLU A 417 21.15 -13.94 17.81
N TYR A 418 20.27 -13.22 17.11
CA TYR A 418 19.59 -12.04 17.64
C TYR A 418 18.82 -12.36 18.93
N LYS A 419 17.98 -13.41 18.96
CA LYS A 419 17.26 -13.81 20.19
C LYS A 419 18.20 -14.13 21.34
N LYS A 420 19.36 -14.72 21.07
CA LYS A 420 20.39 -15.01 22.08
C LYS A 420 20.98 -13.73 22.67
N LYS A 421 21.43 -12.80 21.81
CA LYS A 421 21.96 -11.49 22.24
C LYS A 421 20.92 -10.67 23.01
N LEU A 422 19.67 -10.68 22.55
CA LEU A 422 18.55 -10.04 23.24
C LEU A 422 18.35 -10.64 24.64
N ALA A 423 18.43 -11.97 24.78
CA ALA A 423 18.33 -12.63 26.08
C ALA A 423 19.45 -12.20 27.04
N GLU A 424 20.69 -12.09 26.55
CA GLU A 424 21.84 -11.60 27.32
C GLU A 424 21.64 -10.15 27.79
N GLN A 425 21.17 -9.27 26.88
CA GLN A 425 20.86 -7.87 27.19
C GLN A 425 19.76 -7.73 28.23
N LEU A 426 18.63 -8.41 28.05
CA LEU A 426 17.50 -8.35 28.97
C LEU A 426 17.87 -8.92 30.34
N ARG A 427 18.70 -9.97 30.41
CA ARG A 427 19.19 -10.52 31.67
C ARG A 427 20.11 -9.55 32.42
N ALA A 428 20.92 -8.79 31.69
CA ALA A 428 21.76 -7.75 32.29
C ALA A 428 20.93 -6.57 32.82
N GLN A 429 19.84 -6.20 32.14
CA GLN A 429 18.94 -5.12 32.56
C GLN A 429 17.99 -5.53 33.70
N LEU A 430 17.59 -6.80 33.74
CA LEU A 430 16.65 -7.34 34.73
C LEU A 430 17.24 -8.57 35.43
N PRO A 431 18.25 -8.41 36.32
CA PRO A 431 18.90 -9.54 37.00
C PRO A 431 17.97 -10.36 37.89
N GLU A 432 16.90 -9.73 38.40
CA GLU A 432 15.92 -10.35 39.30
C GLU A 432 14.72 -10.98 38.59
N ALA A 433 14.60 -10.81 37.26
CA ALA A 433 13.47 -11.39 36.52
C ALA A 433 13.55 -12.93 36.50
N SER A 434 12.40 -13.57 36.67
CA SER A 434 12.28 -15.02 36.51
C SER A 434 12.55 -15.44 35.07
N ALA A 435 12.90 -16.72 34.88
CA ALA A 435 13.11 -17.27 33.54
C ALA A 435 11.87 -17.14 32.64
N MET A 436 10.66 -17.22 33.21
CA MET A 436 9.41 -17.11 32.49
C MET A 436 9.15 -15.66 32.04
N GLU A 437 9.37 -14.69 32.92
CA GLU A 437 9.25 -13.26 32.59
C GLU A 437 10.25 -12.86 31.51
N LEU A 438 11.51 -13.32 31.63
CA LEU A 438 12.55 -13.06 30.63
C LEU A 438 12.17 -13.64 29.28
N GLN A 439 11.66 -14.88 29.24
CA GLN A 439 11.21 -15.52 28.00
C GLN A 439 10.06 -14.75 27.34
N GLY A 440 9.07 -14.30 28.13
CA GLY A 440 7.97 -13.47 27.62
C GLY A 440 8.45 -12.16 26.99
N LEU A 441 9.43 -11.49 27.61
CA LEU A 441 10.04 -10.27 27.06
C LEU A 441 10.84 -10.54 25.78
N ILE A 442 11.60 -11.64 25.73
CA ILE A 442 12.34 -12.06 24.53
C ILE A 442 11.36 -12.29 23.37
N ASP A 443 10.27 -13.02 23.61
CA ASP A 443 9.30 -13.33 22.57
C ASP A 443 8.57 -12.07 22.08
N LYS A 444 8.14 -11.20 23.01
CA LYS A 444 7.51 -9.92 22.64
C LYS A 444 8.45 -9.02 21.83
N ARG A 445 9.69 -8.81 22.31
CA ARG A 445 10.62 -7.89 21.65
C ARG A 445 11.16 -8.44 20.34
N SER A 446 11.34 -9.76 20.24
CA SER A 446 11.75 -10.38 18.97
C SER A 446 10.63 -10.41 17.93
N ASP A 447 9.36 -10.60 18.34
CA ASP A 447 8.22 -10.46 17.44
C ASP A 447 8.11 -9.03 16.89
N PHE A 448 8.22 -8.02 17.76
CA PHE A 448 8.27 -6.61 17.35
C PHE A 448 9.38 -6.36 16.33
N ALA A 449 10.61 -6.77 16.63
CA ALA A 449 11.75 -6.55 15.73
C ALA A 449 11.56 -7.24 14.37
N SER A 450 10.98 -8.45 14.37
CA SER A 450 10.71 -9.20 13.15
C SER A 450 9.77 -8.49 12.17
N LYS A 451 8.88 -7.64 12.70
CA LYS A 451 7.88 -6.92 11.91
C LYS A 451 8.27 -5.47 11.65
N CYS A 452 8.93 -4.78 12.60
CA CYS A 452 9.14 -3.34 12.54
C CYS A 452 10.60 -2.90 12.35
N CYS A 453 11.59 -3.79 12.45
CA CYS A 453 13.01 -3.45 12.33
C CYS A 453 13.62 -3.72 10.93
N SER A 454 12.79 -3.68 9.87
CA SER A 454 13.23 -3.82 8.47
C SER A 454 12.89 -2.57 7.63
N ILE A 455 13.51 -2.43 6.46
CA ILE A 455 13.28 -1.27 5.56
C ILE A 455 11.86 -1.24 4.95
N ASN A 456 11.19 -2.39 4.88
CA ASN A 456 9.86 -2.54 4.27
C ASN A 456 8.80 -2.96 5.30
N SER A 457 9.04 -2.67 6.58
CA SER A 457 8.09 -2.91 7.67
C SER A 457 6.71 -2.29 7.35
N PRO A 458 5.61 -2.95 7.77
CA PRO A 458 4.26 -2.51 7.47
C PRO A 458 3.90 -1.23 8.25
N PRO A 459 3.61 -0.10 7.57
CA PRO A 459 3.46 1.19 8.23
C PRO A 459 2.28 1.28 9.20
N LEU A 460 1.09 0.73 8.89
CA LEU A 460 -0.07 0.88 9.78
C LEU A 460 0.11 0.07 11.06
N TYR A 461 0.53 -1.20 10.91
CA TYR A 461 0.84 -2.05 12.05
C TYR A 461 1.94 -1.43 12.93
N CYS A 462 3.08 -1.07 12.33
CA CYS A 462 4.21 -0.56 13.09
C CYS A 462 3.96 0.83 13.69
N ASP A 463 3.09 1.67 13.12
CA ASP A 463 2.75 2.95 13.73
C ASP A 463 2.20 2.77 15.16
N SER A 464 1.26 1.84 15.34
CA SER A 464 0.66 1.51 16.63
C SER A 464 1.63 0.78 17.57
N GLU A 465 2.38 -0.20 17.06
CA GLU A 465 3.32 -0.97 17.88
C GLU A 465 4.50 -0.14 18.37
N ILE A 466 5.00 0.79 17.55
CA ILE A 466 6.06 1.72 17.95
C ILE A 466 5.58 2.61 19.09
N ASP A 467 4.34 3.11 19.08
CA ASP A 467 3.82 3.94 20.18
C ASP A 467 3.74 3.18 21.51
N VAL A 468 3.41 1.89 21.45
CA VAL A 468 3.39 1.01 22.62
C VAL A 468 4.81 0.76 23.10
N GLU A 469 5.71 0.35 22.22
CA GLU A 469 7.08 -0.02 22.60
C GLU A 469 7.91 1.18 23.07
N MET A 470 7.76 2.37 22.46
CA MET A 470 8.47 3.60 22.86
C MET A 470 8.19 4.05 24.29
N LYS A 471 7.03 3.68 24.86
CA LYS A 471 6.65 3.91 26.26
C LYS A 471 7.25 2.88 27.21
N ASN A 472 7.56 1.69 26.71
CA ASN A 472 8.01 0.53 27.47
C ASN A 472 9.53 0.27 27.37
N ILE A 473 10.31 1.20 26.80
CA ILE A 473 11.76 1.09 26.76
C ILE A 473 12.29 1.22 28.18
N LEU A 474 12.70 0.08 28.73
CA LEU A 474 13.46 -0.07 29.97
C LEU A 474 14.84 0.57 29.86
#